data_AF-A0A8T3VUB9-F1
#
_entry.id   AF-A0A8T3VUB9-F1
#
_cell.length_a   1.000
_cell.length_b   1.000
_cell.length_c   1.000
_cell.angle_alpha   90.00
_cell.angle_beta   90.00
_cell.angle_gamma   90.00
#
_symmetry.space_group_name_H-M   'P 1'
#
loop_
_entity.id
_entity.type
_entity.pdbx_description
1 polymer ?
#
loop_
_entity_poly.entity_id
_entity_poly.type
_entity_poly.pdbx_seq_one_letter_code
_entity_poly.pdbx_strand_id
1 'polypeptide(L)'
;MLFFENEKVLGLVFWAVAAFFIFDSVLVMLIPFGFIDMEIPIEVADVVLFCVIVGSGRLISALLYAWNAHRVMIGKVSGSVQILSQYVIIVGVTTLIIEVMDAIGEIVCIGSLADGLITMAIGIVFCVVLMLVSYKIGKGKKGPLKKFLWAVLVIAFIIMAVYNVLPVESYEDLIYCTSHLIIAIFMLLFLLDTGVREEMGFKPRRV
;
A
#
# COMPACT_ATOMS: atom_id res chain seq x y z
N MET A 1 -1.55 18.64 18.46
CA MET A 1 -2.58 18.91 17.45
C MET A 1 -3.06 17.58 16.93
N LEU A 2 -4.37 17.30 16.98
CA LEU A 2 -4.94 16.17 16.25
C LEU A 2 -4.99 16.56 14.77
N PHE A 3 -4.03 16.10 13.98
CA PHE A 3 -3.98 16.43 12.55
C PHE A 3 -5.13 15.74 11.77
N PHE A 4 -5.76 14.74 12.40
CA PHE A 4 -6.68 13.80 11.78
C PHE A 4 -8.09 13.80 12.39
N GLU A 5 -8.51 14.89 13.03
CA GLU A 5 -9.91 15.06 13.48
C GLU A 5 -10.91 15.08 12.31
N ASN A 6 -10.44 15.43 11.11
CA ASN A 6 -11.30 15.51 9.93
C ASN A 6 -11.15 14.25 9.06
N GLU A 7 -12.14 13.35 9.15
CA GLU A 7 -12.23 12.12 8.34
C GLU A 7 -12.16 12.41 6.82
N LYS A 8 -12.57 13.61 6.38
CA LYS A 8 -12.43 14.03 4.98
C LYS A 8 -10.99 14.22 4.55
N VAL A 9 -10.13 14.74 5.44
CA VAL A 9 -8.68 14.92 5.16
C VAL A 9 -8.00 13.55 5.09
N LEU A 10 -8.35 12.62 5.98
CA LEU A 10 -7.92 11.22 5.89
C LEU A 10 -8.29 10.63 4.53
N GLY A 11 -9.56 10.73 4.16
CA GLY A 11 -10.09 10.25 2.88
C GLY A 11 -9.41 10.85 1.65
N LEU A 12 -9.08 12.15 1.68
CA LEU A 12 -8.39 12.82 0.57
C LEU A 12 -7.01 12.24 0.29
N VAL A 13 -6.26 11.82 1.31
CA VAL A 13 -4.94 11.23 1.08
C VAL A 13 -5.04 9.88 0.38
N PHE A 14 -6.03 9.06 0.71
CA PHE A 14 -6.28 7.83 -0.03
C PHE A 14 -6.71 8.08 -1.48
N TRP A 15 -7.46 9.16 -1.72
CA TRP A 15 -7.80 9.56 -3.08
C TRP A 15 -6.56 9.97 -3.87
N ALA A 16 -5.61 10.68 -3.24
CA ALA A 16 -4.34 10.99 -3.86
C ALA A 16 -3.56 9.72 -4.21
N VAL A 17 -3.42 8.78 -3.25
CA VAL A 17 -2.78 7.47 -3.48
C VAL A 17 -3.46 6.71 -4.63
N ALA A 18 -4.80 6.66 -4.65
CA ALA A 18 -5.54 6.02 -5.73
C ALA A 18 -5.26 6.69 -7.09
N ALA A 19 -5.20 8.01 -7.14
CA ALA A 19 -4.87 8.73 -8.37
C ALA A 19 -3.47 8.37 -8.86
N PHE A 20 -2.47 8.29 -7.97
CA PHE A 20 -1.13 7.85 -8.35
C PHE A 20 -1.11 6.42 -8.88
N PHE A 21 -1.81 5.47 -8.26
CA PHE A 21 -1.91 4.10 -8.79
C PHE A 21 -2.66 4.03 -10.14
N ILE A 22 -3.61 4.92 -10.41
CA ILE A 22 -4.24 5.03 -11.73
C ILE A 22 -3.20 5.51 -12.75
N PHE A 23 -2.44 6.56 -12.44
CA PHE A 23 -1.39 7.07 -13.33
C PHE A 23 -0.34 5.99 -13.59
N ASP A 24 0.14 5.34 -12.53
CA ASP A 24 1.08 4.24 -12.59
C ASP A 24 0.58 3.12 -13.53
N SER A 25 -0.64 2.63 -13.30
CA SER A 25 -1.29 1.64 -14.16
C SER A 25 -1.35 2.04 -15.63
N VAL A 26 -1.74 3.29 -15.92
CA VAL A 26 -1.82 3.80 -17.30
C VAL A 26 -0.44 3.84 -17.94
N LEU A 27 0.59 4.27 -17.21
CA LEU A 27 1.95 4.35 -17.74
C LEU A 27 2.49 2.95 -18.06
N VAL A 28 2.27 1.96 -17.19
CA VAL A 28 2.65 0.56 -17.46
C VAL A 28 1.97 0.03 -18.71
N MET A 29 0.69 0.34 -18.91
CA MET A 29 -0.01 -0.13 -20.10
C MET A 29 0.43 0.57 -21.39
N LEU A 30 1.12 1.73 -21.29
CA LEU A 30 1.57 2.51 -22.44
C LEU A 30 2.98 2.17 -22.91
N ILE A 31 3.76 1.44 -22.12
CA ILE A 31 5.14 1.00 -22.46
C ILE A 31 5.21 0.29 -23.82
N PRO A 32 4.34 -0.69 -24.13
CA PRO A 32 4.47 -1.46 -25.37
C PRO A 32 4.28 -0.60 -26.64
N PHE A 33 3.72 0.60 -26.51
CA PHE A 33 3.47 1.53 -27.61
C PHE A 33 4.56 2.60 -27.76
N GLY A 34 5.63 2.55 -26.97
CA GLY A 34 6.76 3.47 -27.07
C GLY A 34 6.47 4.89 -26.60
N PHE A 35 5.42 5.09 -25.80
CA PHE A 35 5.16 6.40 -25.17
C PHE A 35 6.13 6.69 -24.01
N ILE A 36 6.80 5.65 -23.51
CA ILE A 36 7.75 5.73 -22.40
C ILE A 36 8.89 4.74 -22.69
N ASP A 37 10.13 5.23 -22.70
CA ASP A 37 11.32 4.38 -22.77
C ASP A 37 11.58 3.78 -21.40
N MET A 38 11.46 2.45 -21.27
CA MET A 38 11.69 1.74 -20.00
C MET A 38 12.41 0.42 -20.20
N GLU A 39 13.17 0.01 -19.17
CA GLU A 39 13.81 -1.28 -19.08
C GLU A 39 12.77 -2.35 -18.75
N ILE A 40 12.11 -2.87 -19.78
CA ILE A 40 11.41 -4.15 -19.67
C ILE A 40 12.47 -5.24 -19.54
N PRO A 41 12.30 -6.23 -18.66
CA PRO A 41 13.24 -7.35 -18.57
C PRO A 41 13.45 -7.93 -19.97
N ILE A 42 14.72 -8.08 -20.37
CA ILE A 42 15.11 -8.52 -21.74
C ILE A 42 14.50 -9.89 -22.09
N GLU A 43 14.07 -10.64 -21.07
CA GLU A 43 13.51 -11.98 -21.13
C GLU A 43 11.99 -12.02 -21.35
N VAL A 44 11.29 -10.88 -21.37
CA VAL A 44 9.84 -10.83 -21.59
C VAL A 44 9.50 -11.19 -23.04
N ALA A 45 8.85 -12.34 -23.24
CA ALA A 45 8.45 -12.85 -24.55
C ALA A 45 7.26 -12.08 -25.16
N ASP A 46 6.33 -11.62 -24.32
CA ASP A 46 5.18 -10.80 -24.72
C ASP A 46 5.06 -9.57 -23.80
N VAL A 47 5.68 -8.48 -24.25
CA VAL A 47 5.71 -7.21 -23.54
C VAL A 47 4.30 -6.63 -23.36
N VAL A 48 3.44 -6.74 -24.37
CA VAL A 48 2.08 -6.20 -24.32
C VAL A 48 1.29 -6.90 -23.24
N LEU A 49 1.32 -8.24 -23.25
CA LEU A 49 0.60 -9.05 -22.27
C LEU A 49 1.11 -8.80 -20.85
N PHE A 50 2.44 -8.73 -20.66
CA PHE A 50 3.06 -8.42 -19.37
C PHE A 50 2.57 -7.10 -18.79
N CYS A 51 2.65 -6.03 -19.59
CA CYS A 51 2.21 -4.68 -19.21
C CYS A 51 0.71 -4.63 -18.88
N VAL A 52 -0.13 -5.36 -19.61
CA VAL A 52 -1.57 -5.44 -19.34
C VAL A 52 -1.85 -6.14 -18.01
N ILE A 53 -1.16 -7.24 -17.71
CA ILE A 53 -1.34 -7.99 -16.46
C ILE A 53 -0.94 -7.12 -15.25
N VAL A 54 0.31 -6.61 -15.25
CA VAL A 54 0.86 -5.78 -14.17
C VAL A 54 0.05 -4.50 -13.98
N GLY A 55 -0.22 -3.79 -15.09
CA GLY A 55 -1.03 -2.58 -15.08
C GLY A 55 -2.44 -2.82 -14.52
N SER A 56 -3.05 -3.97 -14.79
CA SER A 56 -4.37 -4.32 -14.26
C SER A 56 -4.35 -4.50 -12.74
N GLY A 57 -3.28 -5.09 -12.19
CA GLY A 57 -3.09 -5.22 -10.73
C GLY A 57 -3.04 -3.87 -10.03
N ARG A 58 -2.30 -2.93 -10.61
CA ARG A 58 -2.20 -1.54 -10.13
C ARG A 58 -3.54 -0.82 -10.21
N LEU A 59 -4.30 -1.02 -11.29
CA LEU A 59 -5.64 -0.44 -11.45
C LEU A 59 -6.63 -0.96 -10.40
N ILE A 60 -6.66 -2.28 -10.17
CA ILE A 60 -7.53 -2.89 -9.16
C ILE A 60 -7.16 -2.35 -7.77
N SER A 61 -5.86 -2.23 -7.47
CA SER A 61 -5.38 -1.64 -6.23
C SER A 61 -5.81 -0.19 -6.06
N ALA A 62 -5.74 0.61 -7.13
CA ALA A 62 -6.23 1.98 -7.15
C ALA A 62 -7.73 2.06 -6.81
N LEU A 63 -8.54 1.18 -7.40
CA LEU A 63 -9.97 1.11 -7.14
C LEU A 63 -10.27 0.76 -5.67
N LEU A 64 -9.48 -0.13 -5.06
CA LEU A 64 -9.62 -0.45 -3.64
C LEU A 64 -9.25 0.73 -2.74
N TYR A 65 -8.18 1.45 -3.05
CA TYR A 65 -7.82 2.68 -2.34
C TYR A 65 -8.91 3.74 -2.48
N ALA A 66 -9.41 4.01 -3.69
CA ALA A 66 -10.49 4.98 -3.94
C ALA A 66 -11.79 4.57 -3.24
N TRP A 67 -12.15 3.29 -3.28
CA TRP A 67 -13.32 2.77 -2.58
C TRP A 67 -13.22 2.97 -1.07
N ASN A 68 -12.06 2.68 -0.48
CA ASN A 68 -11.82 2.90 0.94
C ASN A 68 -11.84 4.39 1.28
N ALA A 69 -11.20 5.23 0.45
CA ALA A 69 -11.20 6.69 0.56
C ALA A 69 -12.64 7.21 0.66
N HIS A 70 -13.49 6.81 -0.29
CA HIS A 70 -14.88 7.20 -0.34
C HIS A 70 -15.64 6.78 0.92
N ARG A 71 -15.44 5.54 1.41
CA ARG A 71 -16.08 5.04 2.63
C ARG A 71 -15.72 5.86 3.88
N VAL A 72 -14.46 6.28 4.00
CA VAL A 72 -14.01 7.14 5.11
C VAL A 72 -14.63 8.54 4.96
N MET A 73 -14.63 9.13 3.77
CA MET A 73 -15.16 10.49 3.54
C MET A 73 -16.66 10.62 3.81
N ILE A 74 -17.44 9.57 3.58
CA ILE A 74 -18.89 9.55 3.85
C ILE A 74 -19.25 9.05 5.26
N GLY A 75 -18.25 8.80 6.12
CA GLY A 75 -18.45 8.36 7.51
C GLY A 75 -18.92 6.91 7.67
N LYS A 76 -18.80 6.05 6.63
CA LYS A 76 -19.09 4.61 6.76
C LYS A 76 -18.04 3.86 7.58
N VAL A 77 -16.85 4.44 7.72
CA VAL A 77 -15.78 3.98 8.62
C VAL A 77 -15.36 5.19 9.43
N SER A 78 -15.59 5.15 10.74
CA SER A 78 -15.40 6.29 11.63
C SER A 78 -14.55 5.92 12.83
N GLY A 79 -13.77 6.87 13.33
CA GLY A 79 -12.91 6.68 14.50
C GLY A 79 -11.51 6.16 14.16
N SER A 80 -10.52 6.70 14.88
CA SER A 80 -9.11 6.64 14.50
C SER A 80 -8.57 5.21 14.34
N VAL A 81 -8.89 4.31 15.28
CA VAL A 81 -8.45 2.90 15.24
C VAL A 81 -9.16 2.08 14.18
N GLN A 82 -10.44 2.36 13.89
CA GLN A 82 -11.16 1.65 12.83
C GLN A 82 -10.64 2.06 11.45
N ILE A 83 -10.40 3.36 11.26
CA ILE A 83 -9.75 3.88 10.04
C ILE A 83 -8.36 3.27 9.89
N LEU A 84 -7.56 3.20 10.96
CA LEU A 84 -6.23 2.56 10.93
C LEU A 84 -6.30 1.09 10.58
N SER A 85 -7.19 0.34 11.23
CA SER A 85 -7.39 -1.09 10.97
C SER A 85 -7.80 -1.33 9.52
N GLN A 86 -8.75 -0.54 9.01
CA GLN A 86 -9.18 -0.61 7.63
C GLN A 86 -8.03 -0.25 6.67
N TYR A 87 -7.22 0.76 6.99
CA TYR A 87 -6.05 1.15 6.20
C TYR A 87 -5.06 0.00 6.07
N VAL A 88 -4.66 -0.59 7.19
CA VAL A 88 -3.70 -1.70 7.21
C VAL A 88 -4.21 -2.89 6.39
N ILE A 89 -5.52 -3.17 6.41
CA ILE A 89 -6.12 -4.21 5.56
C ILE A 89 -6.00 -3.84 4.09
N ILE A 90 -6.37 -2.61 3.72
CA ILE A 90 -6.34 -2.18 2.32
C ILE A 90 -4.92 -2.27 1.77
N VAL A 91 -3.91 -1.77 2.49
CA VAL A 91 -2.50 -1.91 2.09
C VAL A 91 -2.13 -3.37 1.85
N GLY A 92 -2.44 -4.26 2.80
CA GLY A 92 -2.13 -5.69 2.64
C GLY A 92 -2.83 -6.35 1.46
N VAL A 93 -4.10 -6.03 1.22
CA VAL A 93 -4.87 -6.57 0.09
C VAL A 93 -4.34 -6.01 -1.24
N THR A 94 -4.02 -4.72 -1.32
CA THR A 94 -3.46 -4.14 -2.54
C THR A 94 -2.08 -4.69 -2.85
N THR A 95 -1.22 -4.86 -1.84
CA THR A 95 0.08 -5.51 -2.02
C THR A 95 -0.11 -6.93 -2.54
N LEU A 96 -1.03 -7.72 -1.97
CA LEU A 96 -1.31 -9.06 -2.48
C LEU A 96 -1.72 -9.05 -3.95
N ILE A 97 -2.58 -8.11 -4.36
CA ILE A 97 -3.07 -8.04 -5.74
C ILE A 97 -1.93 -7.69 -6.70
N ILE A 98 -1.09 -6.73 -6.33
CA ILE A 98 0.08 -6.33 -7.12
C ILE A 98 1.03 -7.52 -7.29
N GLU A 99 1.46 -8.12 -6.18
CA GLU A 99 2.41 -9.25 -6.17
C GLU A 99 1.88 -10.49 -6.90
N VAL A 100 0.57 -10.74 -6.84
CA VAL A 100 -0.07 -11.84 -7.60
C VAL A 100 -0.07 -11.53 -9.10
N MET A 101 -0.34 -10.30 -9.50
CA MET A 101 -0.33 -9.93 -10.92
C MET A 101 1.09 -9.90 -11.47
N ASP A 102 2.05 -9.42 -10.70
CA ASP A 102 3.48 -9.46 -11.05
C ASP A 102 3.95 -10.92 -11.20
N ALA A 103 3.61 -11.79 -10.25
CA ALA A 103 3.88 -13.23 -10.35
C ALA A 103 3.25 -13.88 -11.59
N ILE A 104 2.01 -13.53 -11.93
CA ILE A 104 1.36 -14.02 -13.16
C ILE A 104 2.12 -13.50 -14.38
N GLY A 105 2.54 -12.24 -14.38
CA GLY A 105 3.37 -11.64 -15.43
C GLY A 105 4.68 -12.40 -15.61
N GLU A 106 5.40 -12.70 -14.53
CA GLU A 106 6.66 -13.47 -14.55
C GLU A 106 6.45 -14.90 -15.07
N ILE A 107 5.44 -15.62 -14.58
CA ILE A 107 5.18 -17.01 -14.98
C ILE A 107 4.78 -17.09 -16.45
N VAL A 108 3.90 -16.19 -16.91
CA VAL A 108 3.30 -16.29 -18.24
C VAL A 108 4.17 -15.65 -19.31
N CYS A 109 4.80 -14.52 -19.02
CA CYS A 109 5.48 -13.70 -20.03
C CYS A 109 7.00 -13.86 -20.02
N ILE A 110 7.60 -14.23 -18.88
CA ILE A 110 9.04 -14.49 -18.76
C ILE A 110 9.30 -16.01 -18.73
N GLY A 111 8.33 -16.80 -18.24
CA GLY A 111 8.47 -18.25 -18.09
C GLY A 111 9.21 -18.67 -16.81
N SER A 112 9.52 -17.73 -15.92
CA SER A 112 10.15 -18.03 -14.63
C SER A 112 9.10 -18.45 -13.60
N LEU A 113 8.86 -19.76 -13.52
CA LEU A 113 7.95 -20.32 -12.51
C LEU A 113 8.48 -20.11 -11.08
N ALA A 114 9.79 -20.23 -10.89
CA ALA A 114 10.39 -20.13 -9.57
C ALA A 114 10.25 -18.73 -8.99
N ASP A 115 10.57 -17.69 -9.77
CA ASP A 115 10.50 -16.30 -9.32
C ASP A 115 9.05 -15.90 -9.06
N GLY A 116 8.14 -16.21 -9.99
CA GLY A 116 6.71 -15.87 -9.80
C GLY A 116 6.09 -16.55 -8.58
N LEU A 117 6.47 -17.80 -8.27
CA LEU A 117 6.01 -18.45 -7.04
C LEU A 117 6.57 -17.80 -5.77
N ILE A 118 7.80 -17.29 -5.80
CA ILE A 118 8.42 -16.58 -4.68
C ILE A 118 7.72 -15.24 -4.46
N THR A 119 7.55 -14.44 -5.52
CA THR A 119 6.85 -13.15 -5.51
C THR A 119 5.43 -13.31 -4.93
N MET A 120 4.67 -14.28 -5.44
CA MET A 120 3.33 -14.59 -4.93
C MET A 120 3.35 -15.01 -3.44
N ALA A 121 4.30 -15.85 -3.04
CA ALA A 121 4.40 -16.29 -1.64
C ALA A 121 4.70 -15.13 -0.69
N ILE A 122 5.58 -14.20 -1.07
CA ILE A 122 5.88 -12.98 -0.31
C ILE A 122 4.61 -12.15 -0.13
N GLY A 123 3.88 -11.88 -1.22
CA GLY A 123 2.62 -11.13 -1.18
C GLY A 123 1.57 -11.77 -0.25
N ILE A 124 1.42 -13.09 -0.29
CA ILE A 124 0.50 -13.84 0.59
C ILE A 124 0.89 -13.69 2.05
N VAL A 125 2.16 -13.94 2.39
CA VAL A 125 2.65 -13.85 3.77
C VAL A 125 2.46 -12.44 4.31
N PHE A 126 2.83 -11.42 3.53
CA PHE A 126 2.69 -10.03 3.92
C PHE A 126 1.23 -9.64 4.18
N CYS A 127 0.32 -10.01 3.27
CA CYS A 127 -1.10 -9.76 3.42
C CYS A 127 -1.68 -10.43 4.67
N VAL A 128 -1.35 -11.70 4.91
CA VAL A 128 -1.78 -12.43 6.11
C VAL A 128 -1.31 -11.74 7.38
N VAL A 129 -0.04 -11.33 7.44
CA VAL A 129 0.52 -10.61 8.59
C VAL A 129 -0.23 -9.30 8.83
N LEU A 130 -0.46 -8.49 7.81
CA LEU A 130 -1.16 -7.21 7.94
C LEU A 130 -2.63 -7.39 8.35
N MET A 131 -3.32 -8.40 7.82
CA MET A 131 -4.68 -8.74 8.26
C MET A 131 -4.72 -9.13 9.74
N LEU A 132 -3.77 -9.93 10.22
CA LEU A 132 -3.68 -10.31 11.63
C LEU A 132 -3.40 -9.10 12.53
N VAL A 133 -2.47 -8.23 12.13
CA VAL A 133 -2.15 -6.98 12.84
C VAL A 133 -3.39 -6.10 12.93
N SER A 134 -4.08 -5.88 11.80
CA SER A 134 -5.29 -5.09 11.74
C SER A 134 -6.40 -5.64 12.64
N TYR A 135 -6.65 -6.95 12.59
CA TYR A 135 -7.66 -7.60 13.42
C TYR A 135 -7.40 -7.37 14.92
N LYS A 136 -6.13 -7.47 15.34
CA LYS A 136 -5.72 -7.23 16.73
C LYS A 136 -5.82 -5.76 17.12
N ILE A 137 -5.59 -4.83 16.19
CA ILE A 137 -5.78 -3.40 16.41
C ILE A 137 -7.27 -3.06 16.57
N GLY A 138 -8.13 -3.54 15.67
CA GLY A 138 -9.56 -3.26 15.70
C GLY A 138 -10.32 -3.86 16.89
N LYS A 139 -9.96 -5.08 17.32
CA LYS A 139 -10.70 -5.80 18.39
C LYS A 139 -9.97 -5.92 19.74
N GLY A 140 -8.69 -5.55 19.81
CA GLY A 140 -7.90 -5.71 21.04
C GLY A 140 -8.27 -4.71 22.13
N LYS A 141 -8.16 -5.12 23.40
CA LYS A 141 -8.16 -4.17 24.53
C LYS A 141 -6.93 -3.26 24.46
N LYS A 142 -7.04 -2.02 24.93
CA LYS A 142 -5.87 -1.14 25.13
C LYS A 142 -4.86 -1.89 26.01
N GLY A 143 -3.59 -1.93 25.63
CA GLY A 143 -2.62 -2.75 26.35
C GLY A 143 -1.25 -2.92 25.67
N PRO A 144 -0.35 -3.72 26.27
CA PRO A 144 1.02 -3.89 25.78
C PRO A 144 1.09 -4.49 24.37
N LEU A 145 0.14 -5.38 24.02
CA LEU A 145 0.06 -5.96 22.68
C LEU A 145 -0.18 -4.89 21.60
N LYS A 146 -1.09 -3.93 21.83
CA LYS A 146 -1.35 -2.85 20.87
C LYS A 146 -0.15 -1.91 20.71
N LYS A 147 0.59 -1.65 21.78
CA LYS A 147 1.86 -0.90 21.71
C LYS A 147 2.91 -1.61 20.87
N PHE A 148 3.02 -2.93 21.05
CA PHE A 148 3.94 -3.75 20.25
C PHE A 148 3.55 -3.72 18.77
N LEU A 149 2.26 -3.96 18.46
CA LEU A 149 1.76 -3.91 17.08
C LEU A 149 1.93 -2.53 16.44
N TRP A 150 1.72 -1.45 17.20
CA TRP A 150 2.02 -0.10 16.77
C TRP A 150 3.49 0.07 16.41
N ALA A 151 4.41 -0.42 17.24
CA ALA A 151 5.85 -0.34 16.96
C ALA A 151 6.23 -1.13 15.71
N VAL A 152 5.65 -2.32 15.52
CA VAL A 152 5.83 -3.14 14.31
C VAL A 152 5.37 -2.39 13.07
N LEU A 153 4.18 -1.76 13.12
CA LEU A 153 3.67 -0.97 12.00
C LEU A 153 4.56 0.24 11.69
N VAL A 154 5.01 0.97 12.73
CA VAL A 154 5.92 2.10 12.55
C VAL A 154 7.21 1.66 11.88
N ILE A 155 7.82 0.56 12.33
CA ILE A 155 9.04 0.03 11.72
C ILE A 155 8.78 -0.40 10.26
N ALA A 156 7.68 -1.10 10.00
CA ALA A 156 7.32 -1.54 8.65
C ALA A 156 7.17 -0.36 7.67
N PHE A 157 6.47 0.70 8.08
CA PHE A 157 6.31 1.89 7.24
C PHE A 157 7.58 2.73 7.14
N ILE A 158 8.47 2.72 8.15
CA ILE A 158 9.82 3.31 8.02
C ILE A 158 10.62 2.55 6.98
N ILE A 159 10.64 1.22 7.02
CA ILE A 159 11.36 0.39 6.03
C ILE A 159 10.79 0.65 4.63
N MET A 160 9.46 0.70 4.49
CA MET A 160 8.81 1.05 3.23
C MET A 160 9.22 2.45 2.75
N ALA A 161 9.21 3.47 3.62
CA ALA A 161 9.65 4.81 3.25
C ALA A 161 11.11 4.84 2.81
N VAL A 162 12.02 4.18 3.54
CA VAL A 162 13.44 4.12 3.21
C VAL A 162 13.66 3.43 1.86
N TYR A 163 13.02 2.29 1.63
CA TYR A 163 13.13 1.54 0.38
C TYR A 163 12.70 2.39 -0.83
N ASN A 164 11.61 3.15 -0.69
CA ASN A 164 11.05 3.98 -1.76
C ASN A 164 11.70 5.36 -1.91
N VAL A 165 12.74 5.67 -1.12
CA VAL A 165 13.60 6.87 -1.29
C VAL A 165 14.93 6.52 -1.95
N LEU A 166 15.25 5.22 -2.09
CA LEU A 166 16.44 4.78 -2.80
C LEU A 166 16.40 5.23 -4.27
N PRO A 167 17.55 5.41 -4.93
CA PRO A 167 17.60 5.82 -6.32
C PRO A 167 16.82 4.81 -7.16
N VAL A 168 15.90 5.32 -7.98
CA VAL A 168 15.15 4.53 -8.96
C VAL A 168 15.84 4.63 -10.31
N GLU A 169 15.88 3.51 -11.03
CA GLU A 169 16.55 3.41 -12.33
C GLU A 169 15.59 3.72 -13.49
N SER A 170 14.27 3.68 -13.25
CA SER A 170 13.23 3.96 -14.26
C SER A 170 12.17 4.98 -13.81
N TYR A 171 11.47 5.59 -14.78
CA TYR A 171 10.38 6.56 -14.52
C TYR A 171 9.10 5.92 -13.97
N GLU A 172 8.81 4.65 -14.31
CA GLU A 172 7.71 3.90 -13.71
C GLU A 172 8.00 3.61 -12.24
N ASP A 173 9.21 3.14 -11.94
CA ASP A 173 9.64 2.92 -10.56
C ASP A 173 9.56 4.21 -9.77
N LEU A 174 9.84 5.37 -10.38
CA LEU A 174 9.66 6.66 -9.71
C LEU A 174 8.21 6.89 -9.26
N ILE A 175 7.22 6.60 -10.09
CA ILE A 175 5.81 6.85 -9.77
C ILE A 175 5.28 5.80 -8.80
N TYR A 176 5.63 4.54 -9.01
CA TYR A 176 5.34 3.46 -8.07
C TYR A 176 5.95 3.75 -6.69
N CYS A 177 7.25 4.04 -6.62
CA CYS A 177 7.93 4.39 -5.39
C CYS A 177 7.37 5.66 -4.75
N THR A 178 7.04 6.69 -5.54
CA THR A 178 6.39 7.90 -5.02
C THR A 178 5.04 7.59 -4.38
N SER A 179 4.23 6.72 -5.00
CA SER A 179 2.94 6.27 -4.46
C SER A 179 3.11 5.59 -3.11
N HIS A 180 4.04 4.64 -3.03
CA HIS A 180 4.36 3.90 -1.81
C HIS A 180 4.99 4.80 -0.73
N LEU A 181 5.80 5.78 -1.12
CA LEU A 181 6.38 6.76 -0.22
C LEU A 181 5.31 7.66 0.39
N ILE A 182 4.35 8.13 -0.40
CA ILE A 182 3.20 8.91 0.09
C ILE A 182 2.38 8.08 1.10
N ILE A 183 2.09 6.81 0.78
CA ILE A 183 1.43 5.88 1.72
C ILE A 183 2.23 5.78 3.02
N ALA A 184 3.53 5.52 2.92
CA ALA A 184 4.39 5.29 4.07
C ALA A 184 4.46 6.54 4.97
N ILE A 185 4.70 7.72 4.39
CA ILE A 185 4.73 9.00 5.12
C ILE A 185 3.38 9.25 5.79
N PHE A 186 2.28 9.09 5.06
CA PHE A 186 0.94 9.30 5.60
C PHE A 186 0.66 8.36 6.76
N MET A 187 0.99 7.08 6.61
CA MET A 187 0.78 6.08 7.66
C MET A 187 1.64 6.35 8.89
N LEU A 188 2.88 6.82 8.71
CA LEU A 188 3.73 7.24 9.82
C LEU A 188 3.14 8.45 10.55
N LEU A 189 2.70 9.47 9.82
CA LEU A 189 2.02 10.63 10.41
C LEU A 189 0.77 10.21 11.18
N PHE A 190 -0.03 9.32 10.60
CA PHE A 190 -1.26 8.82 11.22
C PHE A 190 -1.00 7.97 12.47
N LEU A 191 0.01 7.08 12.43
CA LEU A 191 0.44 6.30 13.59
C LEU A 191 1.02 7.18 14.70
N LEU A 192 1.65 8.30 14.35
CA LEU A 192 2.24 9.25 15.31
C LEU A 192 1.21 10.22 15.92
N ASP A 193 -0.01 10.28 15.39
CA ASP A 193 -1.09 11.10 15.90
C ASP A 193 -1.43 10.77 17.37
N THR A 194 -1.68 11.80 18.17
CA THR A 194 -1.92 11.65 19.60
C THR A 194 -3.14 10.79 19.91
N GLY A 195 -4.23 10.93 19.14
CA GLY A 195 -5.44 10.13 19.32
C GLY A 195 -5.18 8.65 19.05
N VAL A 196 -4.50 8.34 17.94
CA VAL A 196 -4.14 6.96 17.58
C VAL A 196 -3.22 6.34 18.63
N ARG A 197 -2.21 7.07 19.12
CA ARG A 197 -1.28 6.58 20.15
C ARG A 197 -1.99 6.31 21.48
N GLU A 198 -2.91 7.16 21.90
CA GLU A 198 -3.69 6.96 23.11
C GLU A 198 -4.64 5.75 23.00
N GLU A 199 -5.23 5.53 21.84
CA GLU A 199 -6.02 4.35 21.57
C GLU A 199 -5.19 3.05 21.47
N MET A 200 -3.92 3.17 21.06
CA MET A 200 -2.93 2.10 21.12
C MET A 200 -2.37 1.85 22.54
N GLY A 201 -2.77 2.66 23.53
CA GLY A 201 -2.48 2.46 24.95
C GLY A 201 -1.31 3.29 25.49
N PHE A 202 -0.78 4.24 24.71
CA PHE A 202 0.17 5.23 25.22
C PHE A 202 -0.56 6.22 26.15
N LYS A 203 0.13 6.70 27.19
CA LYS A 203 -0.44 7.73 28.07
C LYS A 203 -0.44 9.07 27.32
N PRO A 204 -1.49 9.90 27.48
CA PRO A 204 -1.44 11.28 27.01
C PRO A 204 -0.20 11.94 27.61
N ARG A 205 0.64 12.55 26.76
CA ARG A 205 1.67 13.47 27.27
C ARG A 205 0.89 14.67 27.82
N ARG A 206 0.91 14.84 29.15
CA ARG A 206 0.50 16.11 29.76
C ARG A 206 1.46 17.16 29.21
N VAL A 207 0.96 18.00 28.30
CA VAL A 207 1.61 19.23 27.89
C VAL A 207 1.16 20.31 28.86
#